data_AF-A0A914NGI2-F1
#
_entry.id   AF-A0A914NGI2-F1
#
_cell.length_a   1.000
_cell.length_b   1.000
_cell.length_c   1.000
_cell.angle_alpha   90.00
_cell.angle_beta   90.00
_cell.angle_gamma   90.00
#
_symmetry.space_group_name_H-M   'P 1'
#
loop_
_entity.id
_entity.type
_entity.pdbx_description
1 polymer ?
#
loop_
_entity_poly.entity_id
_entity_poly.type
_entity_poly.pdbx_seq_one_letter_code
_entity_poly.pdbx_strand_id
1 'polypeptide(L)'
;MVDYKGVMKEYGLGPNGAILTCLNLLCTKFDQILSLLEKRDSSIPSIILDTPGQIEVFTWSVCGSIITGSLADKYPTIIAYVVDSARSTNPRTFMSNMLYACSILYRTKLPFFLVLNKSDVVSLGSL
;
A
#
# COMPACT_ATOMS: atom_id res chain seq x y z
N MET A 1 10.35 -12.31 8.88
CA MET A 1 9.73 -10.98 9.01
C MET A 1 10.83 -9.99 9.39
N VAL A 2 10.86 -8.78 8.82
CA VAL A 2 11.89 -7.78 9.12
C VAL A 2 11.60 -7.14 10.48
N ASP A 3 12.59 -7.06 11.38
CA ASP A 3 12.41 -6.44 12.69
C ASP A 3 12.51 -4.91 12.60
N TYR A 4 11.36 -4.25 12.53
CA TYR A 4 11.27 -2.79 12.48
C TYR A 4 11.94 -2.10 13.68
N LYS A 5 11.76 -2.63 14.90
CA LYS A 5 12.33 -2.01 16.11
C LYS A 5 13.84 -2.21 16.17
N GLY A 6 14.31 -3.40 15.76
CA GLY A 6 15.72 -3.70 15.60
C GLY A 6 16.38 -2.76 14.59
N VAL A 7 15.80 -2.61 13.40
CA VAL A 7 16.30 -1.73 12.33
C VAL A 7 16.35 -0.27 12.78
N MET A 8 15.33 0.22 13.51
CA MET A 8 15.37 1.58 14.08
C MET A 8 16.57 1.77 15.00
N LYS A 9 16.84 0.81 15.89
CA LYS A 9 17.90 0.90 16.90
C LYS A 9 19.29 0.74 16.28
N GLU A 10 19.46 -0.23 15.38
CA GLU A 10 20.74 -0.58 14.76
C GLU A 10 21.23 0.54 13.84
N TYR A 11 20.34 1.11 13.03
CA TYR A 11 20.68 2.14 12.05
C TYR A 11 20.42 3.58 12.56
N GLY A 12 19.97 3.75 13.81
CA GLY A 12 19.69 5.07 14.40
C GLY A 12 18.60 5.85 13.65
N LEU A 13 17.60 5.16 13.09
CA LEU A 13 16.61 5.74 12.19
C LEU A 13 15.35 6.19 12.92
N GLY A 14 14.79 7.33 12.48
CA GLY A 14 13.42 7.71 12.81
C GLY A 14 12.38 6.79 12.15
N PRO A 15 11.09 6.89 12.52
CA PRO A 15 10.04 5.96 12.09
C PRO A 15 9.95 5.76 10.57
N ASN A 16 9.90 6.85 9.80
CA ASN A 16 9.77 6.78 8.33
C ASN A 16 11.03 6.19 7.68
N GLY A 17 12.22 6.52 8.21
CA GLY A 17 13.48 5.97 7.73
C GLY A 17 13.54 4.46 7.95
N ALA A 18 13.09 3.99 9.12
CA ALA A 18 13.04 2.57 9.39
C ALA A 18 12.01 1.82 8.54
N ILE A 19 10.84 2.39 8.25
CA ILE A 19 9.88 1.79 7.30
C ILE A 19 10.53 1.63 5.92
N LEU A 20 11.20 2.67 5.41
CA LEU A 20 11.87 2.64 4.11
C LEU A 20 12.98 1.59 4.08
N THR A 21 13.82 1.52 5.12
CA THR A 21 14.87 0.50 5.22
C THR A 21 14.28 -0.91 5.28
N CYS A 22 13.20 -1.11 6.04
CA CYS A 22 12.51 -2.40 6.07
C CYS A 22 11.95 -2.78 4.70
N LEU A 23 11.37 -1.83 3.97
CA LEU A 23 10.84 -2.05 2.63
C LEU A 23 11.97 -2.39 1.63
N ASN A 24 13.13 -1.73 1.75
CA ASN A 24 14.31 -2.05 0.95
C ASN A 24 14.82 -3.46 1.24
N LEU A 25 14.94 -3.83 2.52
CA LEU A 25 15.34 -5.19 2.92
C LEU A 25 14.34 -6.24 2.43
N LEU A 26 13.03 -5.96 2.48
CA LEU A 26 11.99 -6.84 1.94
C LEU A 26 12.16 -7.01 0.43
N CYS A 27 12.43 -5.93 -0.30
CA CYS A 27 12.61 -5.94 -1.74
C CYS A 27 13.74 -6.88 -2.18
N THR A 28 14.85 -6.95 -1.43
CA THR A 28 15.97 -7.87 -1.75
C THR A 28 15.59 -9.35 -1.71
N LYS A 29 14.49 -9.71 -1.05
CA LYS A 29 13.99 -11.08 -0.93
C LYS A 29 12.64 -11.27 -1.62
N PHE A 30 12.18 -10.28 -2.39
CA PHE A 30 10.84 -10.29 -2.96
C PHE A 30 10.64 -11.44 -3.96
N ASP A 31 11.67 -11.81 -4.70
CA ASP A 31 11.62 -12.97 -5.60
C ASP A 31 11.29 -14.27 -4.87
N GLN A 32 11.83 -14.45 -3.65
CA GLN A 32 11.52 -15.62 -2.83
C GLN A 32 10.04 -15.63 -2.41
N ILE A 33 9.47 -14.45 -2.15
CA ILE A 33 8.05 -14.30 -1.82
C ILE A 33 7.20 -14.66 -3.05
N LEU A 34 7.56 -14.18 -4.23
CA LEU A 34 6.85 -14.52 -5.47
C LEU A 34 6.87 -16.03 -5.73
N SER A 35 8.02 -16.69 -5.57
CA SER A 35 8.11 -18.15 -5.72
C SER A 35 7.28 -18.92 -4.68
N LEU A 36 7.09 -18.37 -3.48
CA LEU A 36 6.21 -18.96 -2.47
C LEU A 36 4.72 -18.81 -2.84
N LEU A 37 4.35 -17.67 -3.43
CA LEU A 37 2.98 -17.42 -3.92
C LEU A 37 2.66 -18.38 -5.09
N GLU A 38 3.57 -18.52 -6.05
CA GLU A 38 3.40 -19.42 -7.20
C GLU A 38 3.17 -20.88 -6.78
N LYS A 39 3.91 -21.34 -5.76
CA LYS A 39 3.72 -22.71 -5.22
C LYS A 39 2.34 -22.94 -4.60
N ARG A 40 1.64 -21.88 -4.24
CA ARG A 40 0.33 -21.94 -3.57
C ARG A 40 -0.81 -21.45 -4.46
N ASP A 41 -0.53 -21.13 -5.72
CA ASP A 41 -1.49 -20.52 -6.65
C ASP A 41 -2.75 -21.38 -6.84
N SER A 42 -2.60 -22.71 -6.86
CA SER A 42 -3.74 -23.65 -6.94
C SER A 42 -4.59 -23.75 -5.67
N SER A 43 -4.10 -23.25 -4.54
CA SER A 43 -4.71 -23.42 -3.21
C SER A 43 -5.27 -22.13 -2.61
N ILE A 44 -4.88 -20.97 -3.15
CA ILE A 44 -5.26 -19.66 -2.61
C ILE A 44 -5.96 -18.87 -3.71
N PRO A 45 -7.23 -18.50 -3.54
CA PRO A 45 -8.00 -17.81 -4.59
C PRO A 45 -7.62 -16.34 -4.76
N SER A 46 -7.01 -15.72 -3.75
CA SER A 46 -6.70 -14.28 -3.75
C SER A 46 -5.57 -13.94 -2.79
N ILE A 47 -4.75 -12.94 -3.16
CA ILE A 47 -3.67 -12.41 -2.35
C ILE A 47 -4.06 -11.01 -1.87
N ILE A 48 -3.98 -10.78 -0.56
CA ILE A 48 -4.17 -9.45 0.04
C ILE A 48 -2.80 -8.96 0.50
N LEU A 49 -2.35 -7.83 -0.06
CA LEU A 49 -1.11 -7.17 0.34
C LEU A 49 -1.45 -5.94 1.18
N ASP A 50 -1.06 -5.98 2.46
CA ASP A 50 -1.11 -4.81 3.33
C ASP A 50 0.18 -3.97 3.18
N THR A 51 0.01 -2.67 3.01
CA THR A 51 1.11 -1.73 2.76
C THR A 51 1.46 -0.95 4.02
N PRO A 52 2.67 -0.38 4.14
CA PRO A 52 3.01 0.49 5.27
C PRO A 52 2.00 1.63 5.46
N GLY A 53 1.67 1.96 6.72
CA GLY A 53 0.69 3.01 7.03
C GLY A 53 1.10 4.42 6.56
N GLN A 54 2.39 4.63 6.27
CA GLN A 54 2.88 5.83 5.61
C GLN A 54 2.85 5.63 4.10
N ILE A 55 1.75 6.05 3.48
CA ILE A 55 1.48 5.80 2.06
C ILE A 55 2.61 6.28 1.15
N GLU A 56 3.25 7.41 1.49
CA GLU A 56 4.31 8.01 0.68
C GLU A 56 5.55 7.10 0.57
N VAL A 57 5.88 6.41 1.67
CA VAL A 57 7.04 5.51 1.72
C VAL A 57 6.84 4.33 0.78
N PHE A 58 5.60 3.87 0.60
CA PHE A 58 5.29 2.82 -0.37
C PHE A 58 5.16 3.37 -1.79
N THR A 59 4.29 4.37 -2.01
CA THR A 59 3.95 4.83 -3.36
C THR A 59 5.10 5.54 -4.07
N TRP A 60 6.01 6.19 -3.34
CA TRP A 60 7.11 6.94 -3.95
C TRP A 60 8.44 6.20 -3.94
N SER A 61 8.58 5.11 -3.19
CA SER A 61 9.82 4.33 -3.18
C SER A 61 9.99 3.47 -4.42
N VAL A 62 11.25 3.21 -4.76
CA VAL A 62 11.63 2.25 -5.82
C VAL A 62 11.11 0.85 -5.48
N CYS A 63 11.23 0.44 -4.21
CA CYS A 63 10.80 -0.88 -3.75
C CYS A 63 9.28 -1.06 -3.84
N GLY A 64 8.48 -0.04 -3.52
CA GLY A 64 7.03 -0.12 -3.70
C GLY A 64 6.64 -0.28 -5.18
N SER A 65 7.34 0.41 -6.09
CA SER A 65 7.16 0.23 -7.54
C SER A 65 7.54 -1.18 -8.00
N ILE A 66 8.66 -1.74 -7.52
CA ILE A 66 9.10 -3.11 -7.86
C ILE A 66 8.08 -4.13 -7.38
N ILE A 67 7.69 -4.05 -6.10
CA ILE A 67 6.72 -4.97 -5.49
C ILE A 67 5.40 -4.95 -6.26
N THR A 68 4.88 -3.75 -6.54
CA THR A 68 3.61 -3.57 -7.25
C THR A 68 3.70 -4.07 -8.69
N GLY A 69 4.78 -3.74 -9.40
CA GLY A 69 4.99 -4.17 -10.78
C GLY A 69 5.13 -5.68 -10.91
N SER A 70 5.99 -6.30 -10.10
CA SER A 70 6.20 -7.75 -10.15
C SER A 70 4.96 -8.56 -9.75
N LEU A 71 4.07 -8.02 -8.90
CA LEU A 71 2.78 -8.63 -8.64
C LEU A 71 1.82 -8.47 -9.82
N ALA A 72 1.75 -7.28 -10.41
CA ALA A 72 0.90 -7.00 -11.56
C ALA A 72 1.29 -7.81 -12.81
N ASP A 73 2.58 -8.09 -12.99
CA ASP A 73 3.09 -8.89 -14.10
C ASP A 73 2.69 -10.37 -13.97
N LYS A 74 2.50 -10.88 -12.75
CA LYS A 74 2.19 -12.30 -12.49
C LYS A 74 0.71 -12.56 -12.20
N TYR A 75 0.02 -11.61 -11.58
CA TYR A 75 -1.34 -11.78 -11.08
C TYR A 75 -2.21 -10.58 -11.47
N PRO A 76 -3.51 -10.78 -11.76
CA PRO A 76 -4.47 -9.69 -11.85
C PRO A 76 -4.48 -8.87 -10.55
N THR A 77 -3.84 -7.70 -10.59
CA THR A 77 -3.61 -6.87 -9.40
C THR A 77 -4.48 -5.62 -9.45
N ILE A 78 -5.13 -5.32 -8.33
CA ILE A 78 -6.03 -4.17 -8.19
C ILE A 78 -5.60 -3.37 -6.96
N ILE A 79 -5.58 -2.04 -7.09
CA ILE A 79 -5.27 -1.14 -5.98
C ILE A 79 -6.57 -0.73 -5.27
N ALA A 80 -6.65 -1.06 -3.98
CA ALA A 80 -7.70 -0.58 -3.08
C ALA A 80 -7.21 0.69 -2.35
N TYR A 81 -7.69 1.86 -2.75
CA TYR A 81 -7.32 3.11 -2.09
C TYR A 81 -8.31 3.45 -1.00
N VAL A 82 -7.88 3.27 0.25
CA VAL A 82 -8.72 3.41 1.43
C VAL A 82 -8.73 4.86 1.91
N VAL A 83 -9.93 5.44 1.94
CA VAL A 83 -10.18 6.80 2.41
C VAL A 83 -10.97 6.73 3.71
N ASP A 84 -10.54 7.51 4.70
CA ASP A 84 -11.28 7.68 5.95
C ASP A 84 -12.50 8.59 5.71
N SER A 85 -13.70 8.02 5.76
CA SER A 85 -14.94 8.75 5.48
C SER A 85 -15.21 9.86 6.48
N ALA A 86 -14.92 9.63 7.77
CA ALA A 86 -15.18 10.61 8.82
C ALA A 86 -14.37 11.89 8.64
N ARG A 87 -13.14 11.76 8.13
CA ARG A 87 -12.25 12.90 7.83
C ARG A 87 -12.51 13.53 6.47
N SER A 88 -13.21 12.84 5.59
CA SER A 88 -13.47 13.28 4.22
C SER A 88 -14.80 14.02 4.04
N THR A 89 -15.53 14.28 5.13
CA THR A 89 -16.71 15.17 5.15
C THR A 89 -16.34 16.61 4.81
N ASN A 90 -15.07 17.01 5.01
CA ASN A 90 -14.58 18.30 4.56
C ASN A 90 -14.25 18.25 3.06
N PRO A 91 -14.89 19.07 2.20
CA PRO A 91 -14.65 19.04 0.76
C PRO A 91 -13.20 19.28 0.36
N ARG A 92 -12.45 20.11 1.12
CA ARG A 92 -11.03 20.36 0.83
C ARG A 92 -10.19 19.10 1.06
N THR A 93 -10.43 18.41 2.17
CA THR A 93 -9.75 17.15 2.48
C THR A 93 -10.10 16.07 1.48
N PHE A 94 -11.38 15.97 1.10
CA PHE A 94 -11.81 15.04 0.06
C PHE A 94 -11.13 15.31 -1.29
N MET A 95 -11.14 16.57 -1.75
CA MET A 95 -10.47 16.95 -3.01
C MET A 95 -8.98 16.64 -2.99
N SER A 96 -8.27 16.96 -1.90
CA SER A 96 -6.85 16.61 -1.77
C SER A 96 -6.61 15.10 -1.82
N ASN A 97 -7.45 14.31 -1.16
CA ASN A 97 -7.38 12.84 -1.23
C ASN A 97 -7.66 12.32 -2.64
N MET A 98 -8.63 12.88 -3.37
CA MET A 98 -8.93 12.48 -4.75
C MET A 98 -7.76 12.80 -5.69
N LEU A 99 -7.12 13.97 -5.56
CA LEU A 99 -5.93 14.30 -6.36
C LEU A 99 -4.77 13.35 -6.07
N TYR A 100 -4.61 12.93 -4.81
CA TYR A 100 -3.60 11.95 -4.42
C TYR A 100 -3.92 10.55 -4.98
N ALA A 101 -5.18 10.12 -4.88
CA ALA A 101 -5.68 8.88 -5.49
C ALA A 101 -5.42 8.85 -7.01
N CYS A 102 -5.75 9.93 -7.71
CA CYS A 102 -5.47 10.08 -9.14
C CYS A 102 -3.96 9.96 -9.43
N SER A 103 -3.12 10.59 -8.62
CA SER A 103 -1.66 10.53 -8.79
C SER A 103 -1.14 9.09 -8.67
N ILE A 104 -1.67 8.30 -7.74
CA ILE A 104 -1.35 6.87 -7.59
C ILE A 104 -1.86 6.06 -8.77
N LEU A 105 -3.10 6.30 -9.22
CA LEU A 105 -3.68 5.63 -10.39
C LEU A 105 -2.80 5.84 -11.63
N TYR A 106 -2.40 7.08 -11.92
CA TYR A 106 -1.53 7.38 -13.06
C TYR A 106 -0.15 6.76 -12.95
N ARG A 107 0.41 6.71 -11.74
CA ARG A 107 1.74 6.13 -11.49
C ARG A 107 1.74 4.61 -11.62
N THR A 108 0.74 3.95 -11.03
CA THR A 108 0.65 2.48 -11.00
C THR A 108 0.10 1.90 -12.28
N LYS A 109 -0.80 2.61 -12.97
CA LYS A 109 -1.52 2.15 -14.17
C LYS A 109 -2.26 0.82 -13.97
N LEU A 110 -2.68 0.55 -12.74
CA LEU A 110 -3.46 -0.62 -12.37
C LEU A 110 -4.93 -0.28 -12.23
N PRO A 111 -5.83 -1.27 -12.39
CA PRO A 111 -7.21 -1.14 -11.93
C PRO A 111 -7.24 -0.64 -10.49
N PHE A 112 -8.14 0.30 -10.21
CA PHE A 112 -8.15 1.07 -8.97
C PHE A 112 -9.58 1.26 -8.51
N PHE A 113 -9.85 0.99 -7.25
CA PHE A 113 -11.13 1.35 -6.64
C PHE A 113 -10.92 2.11 -5.34
N LEU A 114 -11.79 3.10 -5.14
CA LEU A 114 -11.83 3.91 -3.94
C LEU A 114 -12.67 3.19 -2.89
N VAL A 115 -12.12 3.04 -1.69
CA VAL A 115 -12.82 2.43 -0.55
C VAL A 115 -13.06 3.50 0.51
N LEU A 116 -14.31 3.93 0.64
CA LEU A 116 -14.74 4.79 1.75
C LEU A 116 -14.90 3.93 3.01
N ASN A 117 -13.88 3.94 3.86
CA ASN A 117 -13.85 3.17 5.11
C ASN A 117 -14.47 3.97 6.26
N LYS A 118 -14.90 3.27 7.32
CA LYS A 118 -15.59 3.85 8.49
C LYS A 118 -16.92 4.53 8.15
N SER A 119 -17.67 3.93 7.22
CA SER A 119 -19.00 4.41 6.82
C SER A 119 -20.01 4.31 7.96
N ASP A 120 -19.80 3.43 8.93
CA ASP A 120 -20.59 3.30 10.15
C ASP A 120 -20.53 4.54 11.06
N VAL A 121 -19.45 5.32 10.97
CA VAL A 121 -19.24 6.53 11.78
C VAL A 121 -19.84 7.78 11.13
N VAL A 122 -20.21 7.72 9.84
CA VAL A 122 -20.69 8.87 9.06
C VAL A 122 -22.15 8.69 8.71
N SER A 123 -22.97 9.70 8.98
CA SER A 123 -24.38 9.67 8.59
C SER A 123 -24.55 9.76 7.06
N LEU A 124 -25.46 8.96 6.50
CA LEU A 124 -25.65 8.81 5.04
C LEU A 124 -25.99 10.11 4.27
N GLY A 125 -26.28 11.23 4.94
CA GLY A 125 -26.62 12.53 4.33
C GLY A 125 -25.50 13.58 4.34
N SER A 126 -24.28 13.22 4.74
CA SER A 126 -23.16 14.16 4.95
C SER A 126 -21.94 13.92 4.04
N LEU A 127 -22.09 13.08 3.02
CA LEU A 127 -21.12 12.90 1.92
C LEU A 127 -21.64 13.56 0.64
#